data_AF-W0L936-F1
#
_entry.id   AF-W0L936-F1
#
_cell.length_a   1.000
_cell.length_b   1.000
_cell.length_c   1.000
_cell.angle_alpha   90.00
_cell.angle_beta   90.00
_cell.angle_gamma   90.00
#
_symmetry.space_group_name_H-M   'P 1'
#
loop_
_entity.id
_entity.type
_entity.pdbx_description
1 polymer ?
#
loop_
_entity_poly.entity_id
_entity_poly.type
_entity_poly.pdbx_seq_one_letter_code
_entity_poly.pdbx_strand_id
1 'polypeptide(L)'
;MTYALVGDVGGTNARLALCTVETGEITQAKTYSGLEFDSLEAVIRQYLAEHQLVVQDACIAIACPVTEDWVAMTNHTWAFSIKEMQANLGLSHLEVINDFTAVSMAIPMLSETDVVQFGGGKAQKDKPIAVYGAGTGLGVAHLVQVDRRWVSLPGEGGHVDFASNSDEEDIILEILRAEMGRVSMERVLSGPGLVNLYRAIVQADNRQPEALEPKDITERALAGSCSDCHCALSLFCMSMGRFGGNLALTLGTFGGVYIAGGLVPRFMAFFKASGFRAAFEDKGRFKDYVREIPVFVIAHAQPGLLGAGAHLRQILGMQL
;
A
#
# COMPACT_ATOMS: atom_id res chain seq x y z
N MET A 1 -12.78 28.05 -7.89
CA MET A 1 -12.39 26.67 -7.54
C MET A 1 -11.80 26.73 -6.16
N THR A 2 -12.35 25.95 -5.24
CA THR A 2 -11.82 25.87 -3.88
C THR A 2 -10.77 24.76 -3.87
N TYR A 3 -9.56 25.08 -3.44
CA TYR A 3 -8.47 24.11 -3.32
C TYR A 3 -8.27 23.72 -1.86
N ALA A 4 -8.04 22.43 -1.65
CA ALA A 4 -7.48 21.89 -0.42
C ALA A 4 -6.06 21.39 -0.66
N LEU A 5 -5.23 21.43 0.36
CA LEU A 5 -3.89 20.83 0.32
C LEU A 5 -4.00 19.32 0.56
N VAL A 6 -3.33 18.53 -0.26
CA VAL A 6 -3.17 17.09 0.01
C VAL A 6 -1.69 16.73 0.06
N GLY A 7 -1.34 15.78 0.92
CA GLY A 7 0.03 15.32 1.10
C GLY A 7 0.16 13.81 1.17
N ASP A 8 1.30 13.32 0.71
CA ASP A 8 1.74 11.92 0.79
C ASP A 8 3.20 11.92 1.24
N VAL A 9 3.42 11.56 2.52
CA VAL A 9 4.68 11.73 3.23
C VAL A 9 5.23 10.35 3.63
N GLY A 10 6.30 9.97 2.94
CA GLY A 10 7.07 8.76 3.25
C GLY A 10 8.28 9.04 4.12
N GLY A 11 9.17 8.05 4.27
CA GLY A 11 10.38 8.21 5.09
C GLY A 11 11.42 9.19 4.54
N THR A 12 11.49 9.38 3.22
CA THR A 12 12.53 10.22 2.59
C THR A 12 11.98 11.44 1.85
N ASN A 13 10.74 11.40 1.42
CA ASN A 13 10.14 12.41 0.56
C ASN A 13 8.76 12.81 1.07
N ALA A 14 8.45 14.10 0.97
CA ALA A 14 7.11 14.64 1.15
C ALA A 14 6.59 15.11 -0.20
N ARG A 15 5.49 14.53 -0.67
CA ARG A 15 4.81 14.97 -1.88
C ARG A 15 3.57 15.76 -1.50
N LEU A 16 3.44 16.98 -2.00
CA LEU A 16 2.29 17.86 -1.78
C LEU A 16 1.62 18.17 -3.12
N ALA A 17 0.31 18.34 -3.11
CA ALA A 17 -0.50 18.69 -4.28
C ALA A 17 -1.74 19.50 -3.86
N LEU A 18 -2.44 20.05 -4.85
CA LEU A 18 -3.75 20.66 -4.66
C LEU A 18 -4.85 19.69 -5.08
N CYS A 19 -5.87 19.55 -4.24
CA CYS A 19 -7.11 18.88 -4.56
C CYS A 19 -8.19 19.93 -4.84
N THR A 20 -8.80 19.89 -6.02
CA THR A 20 -10.03 20.65 -6.29
C THR A 20 -11.16 20.04 -5.45
N VAL A 21 -11.73 20.79 -4.50
CA VAL A 21 -12.69 20.24 -3.52
C VAL A 21 -13.95 19.71 -4.21
N GLU A 22 -14.41 20.38 -5.27
CA GLU A 22 -15.63 19.98 -5.97
C GLU A 22 -15.44 18.67 -6.76
N THR A 23 -14.34 18.54 -7.49
CA THR A 23 -14.12 17.42 -8.44
C THR A 23 -13.27 16.28 -7.89
N GLY A 24 -12.40 16.55 -6.91
CA GLY A 24 -11.37 15.62 -6.43
C GLY A 24 -10.14 15.54 -7.33
N GLU A 25 -10.03 16.42 -8.33
CA GLU A 25 -8.88 16.46 -9.23
C GLU A 25 -7.62 16.88 -8.49
N ILE A 26 -6.53 16.13 -8.67
CA ILE A 26 -5.22 16.42 -8.08
C ILE A 26 -4.34 17.14 -9.10
N THR A 27 -3.83 18.31 -8.74
CA THR A 27 -2.98 19.15 -9.60
C THR A 27 -1.76 19.68 -8.84
N GLN A 28 -0.78 20.19 -9.59
CA GLN A 28 0.41 20.86 -9.04
C GLN A 28 1.21 19.99 -8.04
N ALA A 29 1.25 18.68 -8.28
CA ALA A 29 2.00 17.76 -7.43
C ALA A 29 3.50 18.07 -7.48
N LYS A 30 4.11 18.30 -6.32
CA LYS A 30 5.54 18.55 -6.16
C LYS A 30 6.10 17.69 -5.03
N THR A 31 7.29 17.14 -5.25
CA THR A 31 8.00 16.31 -4.27
C THR A 31 9.17 17.09 -3.68
N TYR A 32 9.31 17.05 -2.36
CA TYR A 32 10.39 17.64 -1.59
C TYR A 32 11.17 16.55 -0.88
N SER A 33 12.48 16.72 -0.77
CA SER A 33 13.33 15.87 0.05
C SER A 33 13.12 16.20 1.52
N GLY A 34 12.80 15.21 2.35
CA GLY A 34 12.64 15.42 3.80
C GLY A 34 13.91 15.93 4.49
N LEU A 35 15.07 15.63 3.91
CA LEU A 35 16.38 16.04 4.43
C LEU A 35 16.66 17.55 4.27
N GLU A 36 15.90 18.24 3.41
CA GLU A 36 16.09 19.68 3.13
C GLU A 36 15.27 20.57 4.06
N PHE A 37 14.44 19.99 4.93
CA PHE A 37 13.51 20.75 5.79
C PHE A 37 13.50 20.22 7.22
N ASP A 38 13.44 21.15 8.18
CA ASP A 38 13.43 20.82 9.61
C ASP A 38 12.09 20.25 10.09
N SER A 39 10.99 20.49 9.34
CA SER A 39 9.66 20.01 9.69
C SER A 39 8.75 19.88 8.46
N LEU A 40 7.69 19.06 8.59
CA LEU A 40 6.63 18.98 7.59
C LEU A 40 5.92 20.32 7.42
N GLU A 41 5.73 21.08 8.50
CA GLU A 41 5.13 22.41 8.44
C GLU A 41 5.93 23.36 7.54
N ALA A 42 7.27 23.30 7.60
CA ALA A 42 8.14 24.09 6.73
C ALA A 42 7.96 23.73 5.25
N VAL A 43 7.82 22.44 4.92
CA VAL A 43 7.51 21.98 3.55
C VAL A 43 6.17 22.52 3.08
N ILE A 44 5.14 22.45 3.91
CA ILE A 44 3.80 22.94 3.58
C ILE A 44 3.83 24.45 3.30
N ARG A 45 4.49 25.23 4.17
CA ARG A 45 4.64 26.68 3.97
C ARG A 45 5.37 27.00 2.69
N GLN A 46 6.46 26.29 2.40
CA GLN A 46 7.21 26.44 1.15
C GLN A 46 6.33 26.17 -0.06
N TYR A 47 5.59 25.05 -0.08
CA TYR A 47 4.70 24.69 -1.18
C TYR A 47 3.61 25.73 -1.42
N LEU A 48 2.94 26.19 -0.36
CA LEU A 48 1.88 27.19 -0.48
C LEU A 48 2.42 28.56 -0.95
N ALA A 49 3.61 28.95 -0.49
CA ALA A 49 4.27 30.18 -0.91
C ALA A 49 4.66 30.16 -2.40
N GLU A 50 5.21 29.03 -2.88
CA GLU A 50 5.59 28.85 -4.29
C GLU A 50 4.40 28.96 -5.25
N HIS A 51 3.23 28.46 -4.83
CA HIS A 51 2.00 28.51 -5.63
C HIS A 51 1.16 29.77 -5.36
N GLN A 52 1.56 30.62 -4.40
CA GLN A 52 0.86 31.85 -4.01
C GLN A 52 -0.61 31.61 -3.64
N LEU A 53 -0.87 30.53 -2.90
CA LEU A 53 -2.21 30.11 -2.51
C LEU A 53 -2.39 30.11 -1.00
N VAL A 54 -3.63 30.35 -0.59
CA VAL A 54 -4.10 30.15 0.77
C VAL A 54 -5.19 29.08 0.72
N VAL A 55 -5.05 28.05 1.55
CA VAL A 55 -6.02 26.97 1.70
C VAL A 55 -6.56 26.98 3.13
N GLN A 56 -7.78 26.50 3.32
CA GLN A 56 -8.37 26.35 4.65
C GLN A 56 -8.40 24.90 5.12
N ASP A 57 -8.26 23.95 4.20
CA ASP A 57 -8.44 22.54 4.46
C ASP A 57 -7.23 21.77 3.93
N ALA A 58 -6.75 20.81 4.72
CA ALA A 58 -5.65 19.94 4.33
C ALA A 58 -5.86 18.49 4.78
N CYS A 59 -5.34 17.55 4.00
CA CYS A 59 -5.27 16.14 4.38
C CYS A 59 -3.89 15.56 4.03
N ILE A 60 -3.17 15.06 5.02
CA ILE A 60 -1.83 14.53 4.85
C ILE A 60 -1.83 13.03 5.16
N ALA A 61 -1.49 12.22 4.17
CA ALA A 61 -1.19 10.80 4.32
C ALA A 61 0.26 10.62 4.78
N ILE A 62 0.48 9.84 5.84
CA ILE A 62 1.81 9.60 6.43
C ILE A 62 2.06 8.10 6.60
N ALA A 63 3.25 7.65 6.23
CA ALA A 63 3.71 6.27 6.36
C ALA A 63 4.08 5.89 7.81
N CYS A 64 3.17 6.10 8.75
CA CYS A 64 3.21 5.57 10.12
C CYS A 64 1.78 5.44 10.69
N PRO A 65 1.62 4.73 11.82
CA PRO A 65 0.34 4.70 12.54
C PRO A 65 -0.03 6.11 13.05
N VAL A 66 -1.28 6.50 12.85
CA VAL A 66 -1.84 7.75 13.37
C VAL A 66 -2.98 7.41 14.33
N THR A 67 -2.67 7.42 15.63
CA THR A 67 -3.62 7.02 16.69
C THR A 67 -4.06 8.17 17.58
N GLU A 68 -3.22 9.20 17.71
CA GLU A 68 -3.41 10.33 18.62
C GLU A 68 -2.98 11.63 17.95
N ASP A 69 -3.07 12.74 18.69
CA ASP A 69 -2.63 14.06 18.21
C ASP A 69 -1.14 14.12 17.90
N TRP A 70 -0.31 13.33 18.60
CA TRP A 70 1.12 13.29 18.38
C TRP A 70 1.48 12.27 17.29
N VAL A 71 2.09 12.75 16.21
CA VAL A 71 2.59 11.93 15.12
C VAL A 71 4.11 11.88 15.21
N ALA A 72 4.67 10.67 15.26
CA ALA A 72 6.11 10.44 15.18
C ALA A 72 6.43 9.53 13.99
N MET A 73 7.21 10.03 13.04
CA MET A 73 7.57 9.26 11.86
C MET A 73 8.60 8.18 12.22
N THR A 74 8.40 6.95 11.74
CA THR A 74 9.31 5.82 12.01
C THR A 74 10.62 5.92 11.22
N ASN A 75 10.55 6.50 10.02
CA ASN A 75 11.65 6.55 9.05
C ASN A 75 12.19 7.97 8.79
N HIS A 76 11.78 8.96 9.60
CA HIS A 76 12.27 10.34 9.55
C HIS A 76 12.25 10.96 10.96
N THR A 77 13.03 12.02 11.18
CA THR A 77 13.11 12.70 12.49
C THR A 77 11.92 13.60 12.81
N TRP A 78 10.99 13.79 11.88
CA TRP A 78 9.86 14.68 12.09
C TRP A 78 8.86 14.04 13.06
N ALA A 79 8.50 14.83 14.06
CA ALA A 79 7.39 14.56 14.96
C ALA A 79 6.65 15.87 15.24
N PHE A 80 5.33 15.82 15.35
CA PHE A 80 4.51 17.02 15.50
C PHE A 80 3.15 16.71 16.14
N SER A 81 2.54 17.74 16.73
CA SER A 81 1.12 17.73 17.11
C SER A 81 0.27 18.16 15.91
N ILE A 82 -0.78 17.38 15.61
CA ILE A 82 -1.74 17.70 14.54
C ILE A 82 -2.44 19.03 14.86
N LYS A 83 -2.93 19.20 16.09
CA LYS A 83 -3.61 20.44 16.52
C LYS A 83 -2.70 21.66 16.46
N GLU A 84 -1.44 21.51 16.86
CA GLU A 84 -0.46 22.61 16.79
C GLU A 84 -0.20 23.01 15.34
N MET A 85 0.06 22.04 14.46
CA MET A 85 0.27 22.30 13.03
C MET A 85 -0.96 22.95 12.39
N GLN A 86 -2.16 22.49 12.72
CA GLN A 86 -3.42 23.07 12.25
C GLN A 86 -3.53 24.55 12.64
N ALA A 87 -3.26 24.88 13.91
CA ALA A 87 -3.31 26.24 14.41
C ALA A 87 -2.23 27.13 13.76
N ASN A 88 -1.00 26.63 13.65
CA ASN A 88 0.13 27.36 13.06
C ASN A 88 -0.11 27.70 11.58
N LEU A 89 -0.71 26.78 10.82
CA LEU A 89 -1.03 26.98 9.41
C LEU A 89 -2.33 27.76 9.19
N GLY A 90 -3.12 28.01 10.24
CA GLY A 90 -4.41 28.70 10.15
C GLY A 90 -5.48 27.90 9.40
N LEU A 91 -5.42 26.56 9.49
CA LEU A 91 -6.34 25.66 8.81
C LEU A 91 -7.64 25.49 9.61
N SER A 92 -8.78 25.50 8.91
CA SER A 92 -10.08 25.11 9.44
C SER A 92 -10.15 23.61 9.72
N HIS A 93 -9.60 22.79 8.79
CA HIS A 93 -9.52 21.34 8.93
C HIS A 93 -8.12 20.85 8.56
N LEU A 94 -7.54 20.02 9.42
CA LEU A 94 -6.32 19.26 9.12
C LEU A 94 -6.58 17.80 9.45
N GLU A 95 -6.72 16.98 8.42
CA GLU A 95 -6.76 15.54 8.55
C GLU A 95 -5.34 14.99 8.41
N VAL A 96 -4.93 14.12 9.32
CA VAL A 96 -3.70 13.32 9.16
C VAL A 96 -4.09 11.86 9.24
N ILE A 97 -3.79 11.13 8.18
CA ILE A 97 -4.19 9.73 8.01
C ILE A 97 -2.99 8.86 7.69
N ASN A 98 -3.11 7.56 7.95
CA ASN A 98 -2.11 6.61 7.51
C ASN A 98 -2.08 6.50 5.96
N ASP A 99 -0.92 6.22 5.38
CA ASP A 99 -0.70 6.06 3.94
C ASP A 99 -1.61 5.01 3.29
N PHE A 100 -1.80 3.84 3.90
CA PHE A 100 -2.72 2.82 3.40
C PHE A 100 -4.19 3.19 3.60
N THR A 101 -4.51 3.99 4.60
CA THR A 101 -5.84 4.61 4.72
C THR A 101 -6.10 5.50 3.51
N ALA A 102 -5.15 6.36 3.14
CA ALA A 102 -5.26 7.19 1.96
C ALA A 102 -5.41 6.34 0.69
N VAL A 103 -4.53 5.37 0.47
CA VAL A 103 -4.63 4.48 -0.70
C VAL A 103 -5.98 3.77 -0.77
N SER A 104 -6.56 3.34 0.35
CA SER A 104 -7.90 2.73 0.36
C SER A 104 -8.99 3.72 -0.07
N MET A 105 -8.91 4.98 0.37
CA MET A 105 -9.84 6.05 0.02
C MET A 105 -9.70 6.52 -1.42
N ALA A 106 -8.59 6.18 -2.10
CA ALA A 106 -8.43 6.45 -3.52
C ALA A 106 -9.27 5.52 -4.40
N ILE A 107 -9.58 4.31 -3.94
CA ILE A 107 -10.20 3.25 -4.74
C ILE A 107 -11.53 3.68 -5.39
N PRO A 108 -12.47 4.34 -4.68
CA PRO A 108 -13.71 4.83 -5.29
C PRO A 108 -13.49 5.85 -6.42
N MET A 109 -12.34 6.52 -6.44
CA MET A 109 -11.99 7.55 -7.42
C MET A 109 -11.21 6.99 -8.63
N LEU A 110 -10.81 5.72 -8.60
CA LEU A 110 -10.05 5.10 -9.69
C LEU A 110 -10.96 4.77 -10.88
N SER A 111 -10.47 5.08 -12.08
CA SER A 111 -11.07 4.69 -13.34
C SER A 111 -10.53 3.35 -13.85
N GLU A 112 -11.13 2.80 -14.91
CA GLU A 112 -10.64 1.57 -15.55
C GLU A 112 -9.20 1.71 -16.10
N THR A 113 -8.75 2.92 -16.42
CA THR A 113 -7.37 3.16 -16.88
C THR A 113 -6.36 3.21 -15.73
N ASP A 114 -6.83 3.33 -14.49
CA ASP A 114 -5.99 3.44 -13.30
C ASP A 114 -5.66 2.08 -12.68
N VAL A 115 -6.20 1.00 -13.25
CA VAL A 115 -6.06 -0.36 -12.72
C VAL A 115 -5.77 -1.39 -13.81
N VAL A 116 -5.08 -2.46 -13.43
CA VAL A 116 -4.89 -3.64 -14.26
C VAL A 116 -5.55 -4.83 -13.58
N GLN A 117 -6.54 -5.46 -14.23
CA GLN A 117 -7.28 -6.58 -13.66
C GLN A 117 -6.51 -7.91 -13.74
N PHE A 118 -6.60 -8.70 -12.67
CA PHE A 118 -6.02 -10.04 -12.50
C PHE A 118 -7.13 -11.05 -12.12
N GLY A 119 -7.87 -11.52 -13.11
CA GLY A 119 -8.95 -12.48 -12.94
C GLY A 119 -10.19 -11.92 -12.24
N GLY A 120 -11.13 -12.82 -11.92
CA GLY A 120 -12.44 -12.48 -11.35
C GLY A 120 -13.40 -11.83 -12.34
N GLY A 121 -14.59 -11.52 -11.85
CA GLY A 121 -15.66 -10.88 -12.61
C GLY A 121 -15.60 -9.35 -12.52
N LYS A 122 -16.76 -8.71 -12.36
CA LYS A 122 -16.87 -7.28 -12.11
C LYS A 122 -16.99 -7.01 -10.62
N ALA A 123 -16.42 -5.89 -10.17
CA ALA A 123 -16.58 -5.43 -8.79
C ALA A 123 -18.06 -5.22 -8.49
N GLN A 124 -18.55 -5.78 -7.39
CA GLN A 124 -19.92 -5.54 -6.95
C GLN A 124 -19.98 -4.18 -6.26
N LYS A 125 -20.87 -3.32 -6.75
CA LYS A 125 -21.08 -1.98 -6.20
C LYS A 125 -21.39 -2.06 -4.70
N ASP A 126 -20.81 -1.14 -3.93
CA ASP A 126 -21.08 -0.91 -2.50
C ASP A 126 -20.69 -2.08 -1.57
N LYS A 127 -20.02 -3.11 -2.09
CA LYS A 127 -19.51 -4.24 -1.29
C LYS A 127 -18.14 -3.95 -0.68
N PRO A 128 -17.76 -4.65 0.40
CA PRO A 128 -16.44 -4.49 1.02
C PRO A 128 -15.30 -4.67 0.01
N ILE A 129 -14.22 -3.94 0.25
CA ILE A 129 -12.98 -3.96 -0.54
C ILE A 129 -11.83 -4.27 0.40
N ALA A 130 -10.87 -5.06 -0.05
CA ALA A 130 -9.56 -5.16 0.58
C ALA A 130 -8.52 -4.45 -0.29
N VAL A 131 -7.57 -3.77 0.34
CA VAL A 131 -6.37 -3.26 -0.31
C VAL A 131 -5.14 -3.67 0.47
N TYR A 132 -4.12 -4.12 -0.24
CA TYR A 132 -2.84 -4.49 0.35
C TYR A 132 -1.71 -4.19 -0.62
N GLY A 133 -0.49 -4.03 -0.13
CA GLY A 133 0.61 -3.66 -1.01
C GLY A 133 1.97 -3.92 -0.41
N ALA A 134 2.84 -4.51 -1.22
CA ALA A 134 4.22 -4.78 -0.85
C ALA A 134 5.12 -3.63 -1.31
N GLY A 135 5.89 -3.09 -0.37
CA GLY A 135 6.89 -2.04 -0.57
C GLY A 135 8.06 -2.27 0.37
N THR A 136 8.43 -1.25 1.15
CA THR A 136 9.38 -1.44 2.27
C THR A 136 8.81 -2.40 3.32
N GLY A 137 7.49 -2.33 3.55
CA GLY A 137 6.72 -3.26 4.39
C GLY A 137 5.52 -3.84 3.63
N LEU A 138 4.53 -4.30 4.38
CA LEU A 138 3.25 -4.81 3.85
C LEU A 138 2.07 -4.08 4.51
N GLY A 139 1.48 -3.13 3.81
CA GLY A 139 0.29 -2.45 4.31
C GLY A 139 -0.99 -3.19 3.93
N VAL A 140 -2.02 -3.06 4.77
CA VAL A 140 -3.35 -3.62 4.56
C VAL A 140 -4.40 -2.65 5.08
N ALA A 141 -5.44 -2.41 4.30
CA ALA A 141 -6.64 -1.72 4.75
C ALA A 141 -7.88 -2.35 4.09
N HIS A 142 -9.05 -2.08 4.66
CA HIS A 142 -10.32 -2.42 4.04
C HIS A 142 -11.16 -1.18 3.84
N LEU A 143 -12.11 -1.24 2.91
CA LEU A 143 -13.08 -0.18 2.68
C LEU A 143 -14.48 -0.78 2.71
N VAL A 144 -15.40 -0.16 3.45
CA VAL A 144 -16.81 -0.56 3.49
C VAL A 144 -17.69 0.64 3.20
N GLN A 145 -18.81 0.43 2.51
CA GLN A 145 -19.78 1.49 2.33
C GLN A 145 -20.80 1.46 3.47
N VAL A 146 -20.95 2.58 4.19
CA VAL A 146 -21.94 2.80 5.25
C VAL A 146 -22.60 4.15 4.99
N ASP A 147 -23.92 4.21 4.94
CA ASP A 147 -24.69 5.45 4.74
C ASP A 147 -24.21 6.30 3.55
N ARG A 148 -23.92 5.65 2.41
CA ARG A 148 -23.40 6.27 1.18
C ARG A 148 -22.02 6.93 1.35
N ARG A 149 -21.28 6.54 2.38
CA ARG A 149 -19.91 6.96 2.64
C ARG A 149 -18.98 5.76 2.63
N TRP A 150 -17.80 5.94 2.07
CA TRP A 150 -16.74 4.95 2.19
C TRP A 150 -16.02 5.15 3.52
N VAL A 151 -15.96 4.09 4.31
CA VAL A 151 -15.29 4.06 5.60
C VAL A 151 -14.07 3.17 5.46
N SER A 152 -12.89 3.77 5.62
CA SER A 152 -11.63 3.04 5.70
C SER A 152 -11.52 2.35 7.06
N LEU A 153 -11.15 1.08 7.02
CA LEU A 153 -10.84 0.24 8.17
C LEU A 153 -9.33 -0.03 8.16
N PRO A 154 -8.53 0.81 8.84
CA PRO A 154 -7.09 0.62 8.90
C PRO A 154 -6.74 -0.58 9.80
N GLY A 155 -5.53 -1.09 9.65
CA GLY A 155 -4.99 -2.09 10.56
C GLY A 155 -3.62 -2.60 10.14
N GLU A 156 -3.05 -3.44 10.99
CA GLU A 156 -1.70 -3.99 10.81
C GLU A 156 -1.73 -5.40 10.19
N GLY A 157 -2.56 -5.56 9.16
CA GLY A 157 -2.84 -6.86 8.53
C GLY A 157 -1.61 -7.52 7.90
N GLY A 158 -0.56 -6.76 7.58
CA GLY A 158 0.70 -7.31 7.08
C GLY A 158 1.52 -8.04 8.14
N HIS A 159 1.23 -7.80 9.42
CA HIS A 159 1.92 -8.40 10.55
C HIS A 159 1.25 -9.69 11.05
N VAL A 160 0.23 -10.22 10.39
CA VAL A 160 -0.31 -11.56 10.67
C VAL A 160 0.71 -12.64 10.31
N ASP A 161 0.55 -13.84 10.86
CA ASP A 161 1.52 -14.93 10.67
C ASP A 161 1.62 -15.37 9.21
N PHE A 162 2.83 -15.74 8.78
CA PHE A 162 3.04 -16.37 7.47
C PHE A 162 2.40 -17.76 7.46
N ALA A 163 1.48 -17.99 6.53
CA ALA A 163 0.78 -19.25 6.34
C ALA A 163 1.35 -20.00 5.13
N SER A 164 2.28 -20.93 5.37
CA SER A 164 2.82 -21.86 4.39
C SER A 164 1.75 -22.81 3.85
N ASN A 165 1.90 -23.22 2.58
CA ASN A 165 0.95 -24.11 1.90
C ASN A 165 1.60 -25.39 1.32
N SER A 166 2.91 -25.53 1.43
CA SER A 166 3.67 -26.67 0.91
C SER A 166 4.84 -27.01 1.83
N ASP A 167 5.35 -28.24 1.70
CA ASP A 167 6.55 -28.70 2.43
C ASP A 167 7.77 -27.78 2.16
N GLU A 168 7.90 -27.24 0.95
CA GLU A 168 8.95 -26.26 0.61
C GLU A 168 8.78 -24.95 1.38
N GLU A 169 7.56 -24.45 1.50
CA GLU A 169 7.27 -23.24 2.26
C GLU A 169 7.38 -23.46 3.77
N ASP A 170 7.12 -24.67 4.26
CA ASP A 170 7.34 -25.07 5.65
C ASP A 170 8.83 -25.00 6.01
N ILE A 171 9.71 -25.51 5.14
CA ILE A 171 11.17 -25.39 5.32
C ILE A 171 11.60 -23.92 5.36
N ILE A 172 11.09 -23.09 4.43
CA ILE A 172 11.37 -21.65 4.41
C ILE A 172 10.91 -21.00 5.72
N LEU A 173 9.71 -21.33 6.20
CA LEU A 173 9.16 -20.82 7.44
C LEU A 173 10.03 -21.20 8.65
N GLU A 174 10.53 -22.44 8.72
CA GLU A 174 11.42 -22.90 9.78
C GLU A 174 12.76 -22.15 9.78
N ILE A 175 13.37 -21.99 8.62
CA ILE A 175 14.62 -21.24 8.45
C ILE A 175 14.45 -19.79 8.92
N LEU A 176 13.41 -19.09 8.44
CA LEU A 176 13.13 -17.71 8.82
C LEU A 176 12.81 -17.59 10.32
N ARG A 177 12.10 -18.58 10.88
CA ARG A 177 11.74 -18.62 12.31
C ARG A 177 12.97 -18.81 13.20
N ALA A 178 13.94 -19.62 12.78
CA ALA A 178 15.19 -19.79 13.52
C ALA A 178 15.99 -18.48 13.65
N GLU A 179 15.93 -17.60 12.64
CA GLU A 179 16.63 -16.31 12.64
C GLU A 179 15.85 -15.18 13.33
N MET A 180 14.51 -15.16 13.19
CA MET A 180 13.69 -13.99 13.53
C MET A 180 12.66 -14.25 14.65
N GLY A 181 12.47 -15.50 15.06
CA GLY A 181 11.33 -15.90 15.88
C GLY A 181 10.03 -15.86 15.06
N ARG A 182 9.11 -14.96 15.39
CA ARG A 182 7.83 -14.88 14.68
C ARG A 182 8.02 -14.40 13.23
N VAL A 183 7.45 -15.14 12.28
CA VAL A 183 7.48 -14.80 10.84
C VAL A 183 6.10 -14.29 10.41
N SER A 184 6.00 -13.01 10.10
CA SER A 184 4.77 -12.40 9.58
C SER A 184 4.72 -12.45 8.05
N MET A 185 3.54 -12.17 7.48
CA MET A 185 3.37 -12.02 6.03
C MET A 185 4.29 -10.93 5.46
N GLU A 186 4.55 -9.83 6.17
CA GLU A 186 5.51 -8.79 5.76
C GLU A 186 6.95 -9.32 5.59
N ARG A 187 7.37 -10.32 6.39
CA ARG A 187 8.70 -10.94 6.27
C ARG A 187 8.88 -11.71 4.96
N VAL A 188 7.80 -11.94 4.22
CA VAL A 188 7.77 -12.61 2.92
C VAL A 188 7.34 -11.63 1.81
N LEU A 189 6.33 -10.79 2.05
CA LEU A 189 5.71 -9.90 1.08
C LEU A 189 6.15 -8.45 1.24
N SER A 190 7.44 -8.21 1.11
CA SER A 190 8.03 -6.88 1.06
C SER A 190 9.33 -6.92 0.24
N GLY A 191 9.95 -5.77 -0.02
CA GLY A 191 11.29 -5.69 -0.59
C GLY A 191 12.29 -6.53 0.22
N PRO A 192 12.44 -6.29 1.54
CA PRO A 192 13.21 -7.16 2.42
C PRO A 192 12.71 -8.61 2.42
N GLY A 193 11.41 -8.84 2.26
CA GLY A 193 10.82 -10.17 2.16
C GLY A 193 11.29 -10.98 0.95
N LEU A 194 11.54 -10.34 -0.20
CA LEU A 194 12.17 -11.01 -1.35
C LEU A 194 13.57 -11.52 -1.03
N VAL A 195 14.34 -10.74 -0.26
CA VAL A 195 15.69 -11.15 0.18
C VAL A 195 15.59 -12.30 1.18
N ASN A 196 14.62 -12.25 2.10
CA ASN A 196 14.37 -13.34 3.04
C ASN A 196 14.01 -14.65 2.32
N LEU A 197 13.11 -14.59 1.32
CA LEU A 197 12.76 -15.74 0.49
C LEU A 197 13.99 -16.31 -0.22
N TYR A 198 14.77 -15.45 -0.90
CA TYR A 198 16.00 -15.87 -1.57
C TYR A 198 16.98 -16.55 -0.61
N ARG A 199 17.26 -15.93 0.55
CA ARG A 199 18.18 -16.47 1.55
C ARG A 199 17.72 -17.84 2.04
N ALA A 200 16.43 -17.97 2.37
CA ALA A 200 15.87 -19.21 2.85
C ALA A 200 15.90 -20.33 1.79
N ILE A 201 15.63 -20.01 0.52
CA ILE A 201 15.76 -20.97 -0.60
C ILE A 201 17.21 -21.47 -0.71
N VAL A 202 18.20 -20.57 -0.66
CA VAL A 202 19.61 -20.95 -0.77
C VAL A 202 20.05 -21.80 0.42
N GLN A 203 19.62 -21.44 1.63
CA GLN A 203 19.92 -22.20 2.85
C GLN A 203 19.24 -23.58 2.88
N ALA A 204 18.01 -23.70 2.37
CA ALA A 204 17.30 -24.98 2.24
C ALA A 204 18.05 -25.97 1.33
N ASP A 205 18.80 -25.45 0.35
CA ASP A 205 19.69 -26.22 -0.53
C ASP A 205 21.12 -26.35 0.03
N ASN A 206 21.33 -26.09 1.33
CA ASN A 206 22.61 -26.17 2.03
C ASN A 206 23.73 -25.31 1.41
N ARG A 207 23.37 -24.22 0.74
CA ARG A 207 24.31 -23.25 0.15
C ARG A 207 24.37 -21.98 1.01
N GLN A 208 25.39 -21.15 0.75
CA GLN A 208 25.55 -19.86 1.41
C GLN A 208 24.99 -18.74 0.52
N PRO A 209 24.03 -17.92 0.99
CA PRO A 209 23.46 -16.83 0.20
C PRO A 209 24.45 -15.67 0.03
N GLU A 210 24.40 -15.05 -1.15
CA GLU A 210 25.04 -13.75 -1.37
C GLU A 210 24.32 -12.64 -0.60
N ALA A 211 25.03 -11.55 -0.29
CA ALA A 211 24.43 -10.35 0.29
C ALA A 211 23.75 -9.51 -0.80
N LEU A 212 22.54 -9.92 -1.20
CA LEU A 212 21.74 -9.26 -2.23
C LEU A 212 20.75 -8.23 -1.64
N GLU A 213 20.53 -7.15 -2.38
CA GLU A 213 19.46 -6.19 -2.11
C GLU A 213 18.15 -6.60 -2.82
N PRO A 214 16.97 -6.06 -2.41
CA PRO A 214 15.70 -6.39 -3.04
C PRO A 214 15.67 -6.21 -4.57
N LYS A 215 16.36 -5.17 -5.08
CA LYS A 215 16.46 -4.91 -6.52
C LYS A 215 17.21 -6.02 -7.26
N ASP A 216 18.27 -6.57 -6.65
CA ASP A 216 19.11 -7.60 -7.27
C ASP A 216 18.30 -8.88 -7.48
N ILE A 217 17.42 -9.23 -6.53
CA ILE A 217 16.52 -10.38 -6.66
C ILE A 217 15.61 -10.20 -7.87
N THR A 218 14.95 -9.05 -7.98
CA THR A 218 14.04 -8.78 -9.10
C THR A 218 14.77 -8.73 -10.44
N GLU A 219 15.92 -8.05 -10.51
CA GLU A 219 16.69 -7.90 -11.75
C GLU A 219 17.25 -9.24 -12.24
N ARG A 220 17.86 -10.04 -11.34
CA ARG A 220 18.42 -11.34 -11.71
C ARG A 220 17.33 -12.36 -12.05
N ALA A 221 16.17 -12.31 -11.39
CA ALA A 221 15.01 -13.14 -11.74
C ALA A 221 14.50 -12.82 -13.16
N LEU A 222 14.31 -11.53 -13.47
CA LEU A 222 13.83 -11.07 -14.77
C LEU A 222 14.84 -11.34 -15.90
N ALA A 223 16.13 -11.26 -15.60
CA ALA A 223 17.20 -11.57 -16.55
C ALA A 223 17.41 -13.09 -16.76
N GLY A 224 16.78 -13.95 -15.95
CA GLY A 224 17.00 -15.39 -15.97
C GLY A 224 18.42 -15.81 -15.58
N SER A 225 19.16 -14.94 -14.87
CA SER A 225 20.57 -15.15 -14.52
C SER A 225 20.77 -15.79 -13.14
N CYS A 226 19.69 -15.97 -12.37
CA CYS A 226 19.71 -16.55 -11.03
C CYS A 226 18.44 -17.38 -10.79
N SER A 227 18.57 -18.71 -10.71
CA SER A 227 17.44 -19.62 -10.47
C SER A 227 16.81 -19.42 -9.10
N ASP A 228 17.62 -19.16 -8.06
CA ASP A 228 17.13 -18.91 -6.70
C ASP A 228 16.31 -17.62 -6.63
N CYS A 229 16.76 -16.57 -7.33
CA CYS A 229 16.07 -15.29 -7.41
C CYS A 229 14.72 -15.43 -8.15
N HIS A 230 14.71 -16.24 -9.23
CA HIS A 230 13.49 -16.58 -9.95
C HIS A 230 12.52 -17.37 -9.05
N CYS A 231 13.01 -18.33 -8.27
CA CYS A 231 12.20 -19.08 -7.31
C CYS A 231 11.61 -18.15 -6.24
N ALA A 232 12.44 -17.28 -5.64
CA ALA A 232 12.02 -16.29 -4.65
C ALA A 232 10.91 -15.38 -5.19
N LEU A 233 11.06 -14.85 -6.41
CA LEU A 233 10.05 -14.00 -7.03
C LEU A 233 8.77 -14.78 -7.37
N SER A 234 8.88 -16.06 -7.73
CA SER A 234 7.73 -16.93 -7.98
C SER A 234 6.93 -17.21 -6.70
N LEU A 235 7.62 -17.59 -5.61
CA LEU A 235 7.00 -17.80 -4.29
C LEU A 235 6.37 -16.52 -3.76
N PHE A 236 7.01 -15.37 -3.97
CA PHE A 236 6.45 -14.06 -3.64
C PHE A 236 5.11 -13.85 -4.35
N CYS A 237 5.03 -14.07 -5.67
CA CYS A 237 3.80 -13.89 -6.43
C CYS A 237 2.67 -14.83 -5.96
N MET A 238 2.99 -16.11 -5.69
CA MET A 238 2.00 -17.06 -5.19
C MET A 238 1.53 -16.70 -3.78
N SER A 239 2.45 -16.35 -2.88
CA SER A 239 2.15 -15.89 -1.52
C SER A 239 1.28 -14.64 -1.52
N MET A 240 1.53 -13.71 -2.45
CA MET A 240 0.74 -12.50 -2.61
C MET A 240 -0.69 -12.84 -3.04
N GLY A 241 -0.86 -13.85 -3.91
CA GLY A 241 -2.16 -14.39 -4.29
C GLY A 241 -2.90 -15.00 -3.10
N ARG A 242 -2.25 -15.94 -2.38
CA ARG A 242 -2.86 -16.62 -1.23
C ARG A 242 -3.28 -15.62 -0.15
N PHE A 243 -2.45 -14.63 0.13
CA PHE A 243 -2.72 -13.59 1.10
C PHE A 243 -3.93 -12.73 0.70
N GLY A 244 -3.99 -12.26 -0.54
CA GLY A 244 -5.16 -11.53 -1.06
C GLY A 244 -6.44 -12.36 -0.98
N GLY A 245 -6.37 -13.67 -1.27
CA GLY A 245 -7.52 -14.57 -1.15
C GLY A 245 -7.97 -14.75 0.31
N ASN A 246 -7.04 -14.72 1.28
CA ASN A 246 -7.38 -14.77 2.70
C ASN A 246 -8.09 -13.49 3.15
N LEU A 247 -7.61 -12.31 2.70
CA LEU A 247 -8.29 -11.04 2.97
C LEU A 247 -9.72 -11.05 2.39
N ALA A 248 -9.86 -11.58 1.17
CA ALA A 248 -11.16 -11.67 0.51
C ALA A 248 -12.18 -12.54 1.27
N LEU A 249 -11.73 -13.69 1.80
CA LEU A 249 -12.55 -14.56 2.64
C LEU A 249 -12.89 -13.93 3.99
N THR A 250 -11.96 -13.16 4.57
CA THR A 250 -12.10 -12.59 5.91
C THR A 250 -13.23 -11.57 6.00
N LEU A 251 -13.43 -10.77 4.95
CA LEU A 251 -14.44 -9.68 4.96
C LEU A 251 -15.48 -9.77 3.83
N GLY A 252 -15.46 -10.84 3.03
CA GLY A 252 -16.39 -11.01 1.91
C GLY A 252 -16.26 -9.87 0.89
N THR A 253 -15.05 -9.64 0.38
CA THR A 253 -14.70 -8.41 -0.37
C THR A 253 -15.13 -8.46 -1.84
N PHE A 254 -16.42 -8.64 -2.09
CA PHE A 254 -16.98 -8.67 -3.46
C PHE A 254 -16.86 -7.33 -4.20
N GLY A 255 -16.54 -6.24 -3.51
CA GLY A 255 -16.17 -4.95 -4.13
C GLY A 255 -14.80 -5.00 -4.81
N GLY A 256 -14.02 -6.05 -4.55
CA GLY A 256 -12.73 -6.30 -5.17
C GLY A 256 -11.59 -6.34 -4.16
N VAL A 257 -10.45 -6.82 -4.65
CA VAL A 257 -9.18 -6.81 -3.93
C VAL A 257 -8.18 -5.99 -4.73
N TYR A 258 -7.56 -5.00 -4.11
CA TYR A 258 -6.66 -4.07 -4.77
C TYR A 258 -5.24 -4.26 -4.25
N ILE A 259 -4.29 -4.27 -5.18
CA ILE A 259 -2.86 -4.34 -4.90
C ILE A 259 -2.27 -2.96 -5.13
N ALA A 260 -1.78 -2.37 -4.06
CA ALA A 260 -1.06 -1.11 -4.05
C ALA A 260 0.46 -1.33 -4.01
N GLY A 261 1.21 -0.24 -4.19
CA GLY A 261 2.64 -0.22 -3.92
C GLY A 261 3.51 -0.30 -5.18
N GLY A 262 4.77 0.13 -5.01
CA GLY A 262 5.72 0.31 -6.12
C GLY A 262 6.51 -0.93 -6.52
N LEU A 263 6.37 -2.06 -5.81
CA LEU A 263 7.17 -3.26 -6.08
C LEU A 263 6.65 -4.04 -7.29
N VAL A 264 5.37 -4.45 -7.27
CA VAL A 264 4.73 -5.24 -8.35
C VAL A 264 4.79 -4.58 -9.73
N PRO A 265 4.55 -3.26 -9.89
CA PRO A 265 4.67 -2.60 -11.20
C PRO A 265 6.02 -2.80 -11.89
N ARG A 266 7.12 -2.99 -11.14
CA ARG A 266 8.48 -3.15 -11.69
C ARG A 266 8.71 -4.49 -12.38
N PHE A 267 7.91 -5.51 -12.04
CA PHE A 267 7.96 -6.84 -12.64
C PHE A 267 6.57 -7.29 -13.12
N MET A 268 5.75 -6.35 -13.59
CA MET A 268 4.36 -6.58 -14.02
C MET A 268 4.22 -7.74 -15.03
N ALA A 269 5.14 -7.87 -15.99
CA ALA A 269 5.11 -8.97 -16.96
C ALA A 269 5.32 -10.34 -16.29
N PHE A 270 6.28 -10.44 -15.37
CA PHE A 270 6.52 -11.64 -14.57
C PHE A 270 5.30 -11.96 -13.69
N PHE A 271 4.75 -10.94 -13.01
CA PHE A 271 3.58 -11.08 -12.15
C PHE A 271 2.36 -11.61 -12.93
N LYS A 272 2.12 -11.12 -14.16
CA LYS A 272 1.08 -11.64 -15.07
C LYS A 272 1.29 -13.10 -15.47
N ALA A 273 2.54 -13.52 -15.67
CA ALA A 273 2.88 -14.89 -16.03
C ALA A 273 2.94 -15.84 -14.81
N SER A 274 2.88 -15.30 -13.60
CA SER A 274 3.02 -16.07 -12.36
C SER A 274 1.77 -16.86 -11.98
N GLY A 275 1.91 -17.72 -10.96
CA GLY A 275 0.79 -18.44 -10.34
C GLY A 275 -0.13 -17.59 -9.45
N PHE A 276 0.00 -16.26 -9.42
CA PHE A 276 -0.73 -15.37 -8.51
C PHE A 276 -2.23 -15.67 -8.43
N ARG A 277 -2.94 -15.67 -9.58
CA ARG A 277 -4.40 -15.81 -9.58
C ARG A 277 -4.85 -17.21 -9.19
N ALA A 278 -4.12 -18.24 -9.62
CA ALA A 278 -4.40 -19.60 -9.21
C ALA A 278 -4.24 -19.76 -7.69
N ALA A 279 -3.18 -19.17 -7.10
CA ALA A 279 -2.94 -19.18 -5.66
C ALA A 279 -3.98 -18.35 -4.87
N PHE A 280 -4.49 -17.26 -5.43
CA PHE A 280 -5.60 -16.51 -4.86
C PHE A 280 -6.87 -17.35 -4.71
N GLU A 281 -7.18 -18.16 -5.73
CA GLU A 281 -8.36 -19.03 -5.78
C GLU A 281 -8.18 -20.39 -5.07
N ASP A 282 -6.96 -20.74 -4.66
CA ASP A 282 -6.65 -21.99 -3.98
C ASP A 282 -7.14 -22.00 -2.53
N LYS A 283 -8.47 -22.13 -2.37
CA LYS A 283 -9.20 -22.09 -1.10
C LYS A 283 -10.08 -23.33 -0.87
N GLY A 284 -9.71 -24.46 -1.48
CA GLY A 284 -10.45 -25.71 -1.40
C GLY A 284 -11.92 -25.54 -1.79
N ARG A 285 -12.85 -25.96 -0.92
CA ARG A 285 -14.30 -25.81 -1.14
C ARG A 285 -14.79 -24.36 -1.25
N PHE A 286 -13.98 -23.38 -0.82
CA PHE A 286 -14.27 -21.96 -0.96
C PHE A 286 -13.68 -21.33 -2.23
N LYS A 287 -13.09 -22.14 -3.13
CA LYS A 287 -12.59 -21.66 -4.43
C LYS A 287 -13.65 -20.86 -5.18
N ASP A 288 -14.86 -21.39 -5.30
CA ASP A 288 -15.95 -20.72 -6.03
C ASP A 288 -16.44 -19.44 -5.35
N TYR A 289 -16.22 -19.29 -4.03
CA TYR A 289 -16.55 -18.05 -3.30
C TYR A 289 -15.66 -16.88 -3.74
N VAL A 290 -14.35 -17.12 -3.88
CA VAL A 290 -13.37 -16.08 -4.25
C VAL A 290 -13.17 -15.95 -5.76
N ARG A 291 -13.59 -16.96 -6.54
CA ARG A 291 -13.39 -17.01 -8.01
C ARG A 291 -13.96 -15.79 -8.74
N GLU A 292 -15.11 -15.28 -8.32
CA GLU A 292 -15.73 -14.12 -8.97
C GLU A 292 -15.21 -12.78 -8.44
N ILE A 293 -14.45 -12.77 -7.34
CA ILE A 293 -13.90 -11.54 -6.76
C ILE A 293 -12.77 -11.01 -7.67
N PRO A 294 -12.91 -9.80 -8.24
CA PRO A 294 -11.87 -9.24 -9.07
C PRO A 294 -10.68 -8.81 -8.24
N VAL A 295 -9.48 -8.99 -8.82
CA VAL A 295 -8.25 -8.43 -8.27
C VAL A 295 -7.74 -7.35 -9.22
N PHE A 296 -7.27 -6.24 -8.69
CA PHE A 296 -6.74 -5.12 -9.45
C PHE A 296 -5.37 -4.70 -8.93
N VAL A 297 -4.39 -4.50 -9.80
CA VAL A 297 -3.17 -3.76 -9.45
C VAL A 297 -3.39 -2.30 -9.78
N ILE A 298 -3.20 -1.42 -8.79
CA ILE A 298 -3.33 0.03 -8.96
C ILE A 298 -2.14 0.53 -9.78
N ALA A 299 -2.43 1.14 -10.94
CA ALA A 299 -1.46 1.73 -11.84
C ALA A 299 -1.46 3.28 -11.78
N HIS A 300 -2.39 3.88 -11.03
CA HIS A 300 -2.41 5.32 -10.79
C HIS A 300 -1.07 5.81 -10.19
N ALA A 301 -0.56 6.94 -10.66
CA ALA A 301 0.76 7.42 -10.27
C ALA A 301 0.85 7.93 -8.82
N GLN A 302 -0.28 8.41 -8.27
CA GLN A 302 -0.32 9.09 -6.96
C GLN A 302 -1.58 8.72 -6.16
N PRO A 303 -1.82 7.42 -5.85
CA PRO A 303 -3.03 7.01 -5.13
C PRO A 303 -3.11 7.60 -3.71
N GLY A 304 -1.98 7.81 -3.02
CA GLY A 304 -1.96 8.46 -1.71
C GLY A 304 -2.57 9.86 -1.72
N LEU A 305 -2.16 10.70 -2.67
CA LEU A 305 -2.71 12.06 -2.84
C LEU A 305 -4.19 12.05 -3.24
N LEU A 306 -4.57 11.19 -4.19
CA LEU A 306 -5.96 11.05 -4.63
C LEU A 306 -6.87 10.65 -3.47
N GLY A 307 -6.41 9.70 -2.65
CA GLY A 307 -7.14 9.22 -1.50
C GLY A 307 -7.20 10.19 -0.33
N ALA A 308 -6.13 10.95 -0.07
CA ALA A 308 -6.15 12.05 0.88
C ALA A 308 -7.20 13.10 0.49
N GLY A 309 -7.29 13.44 -0.80
CA GLY A 309 -8.34 14.30 -1.35
C GLY A 309 -9.74 13.72 -1.18
N ALA A 310 -9.93 12.43 -1.48
CA ALA A 310 -11.20 11.75 -1.30
C ALA A 310 -11.66 11.72 0.16
N HIS A 311 -10.77 11.40 1.10
CA HIS A 311 -11.04 11.43 2.55
C HIS A 311 -11.52 12.81 2.99
N LEU A 312 -10.74 13.85 2.66
CA LEU A 312 -11.07 15.23 3.04
C LEU A 312 -12.39 15.69 2.45
N ARG A 313 -12.64 15.42 1.17
CA ARG A 313 -13.90 15.77 0.50
C ARG A 313 -15.10 15.14 1.20
N GLN A 314 -14.97 13.89 1.65
CA GLN A 314 -16.04 13.21 2.38
C GLN A 314 -16.30 13.84 3.76
N ILE A 315 -15.24 14.27 4.47
CA ILE A 315 -15.34 15.05 5.73
C ILE A 315 -16.07 16.37 5.49
N LEU A 316 -15.75 17.05 4.39
CA LEU A 316 -16.41 18.30 3.96
C LEU A 316 -17.84 18.10 3.41
N GLY A 317 -18.36 16.87 3.43
CA GLY A 317 -19.75 16.56 3.08
C GLY A 317 -19.99 16.19 1.61
N MET A 318 -18.93 16.05 0.80
CA MET A 318 -19.05 15.57 -0.58
C MET A 318 -19.31 14.06 -0.62
N GLN A 319 -20.00 13.61 -1.67
CA GLN A 319 -20.12 12.19 -2.00
C GLN A 319 -19.04 11.82 -3.03
N LEU A 320 -18.45 10.63 -2.85
CA LEU A 320 -17.43 10.06 -3.74
C LEU A 320 -18.07 9.19 -4.82
#